data_AF-E7QPY4-F1
#
_entry.id   AF-E7QPY4-F1
#
_cell.length_a   1.000
_cell.length_b   1.000
_cell.length_c   1.000
_cell.angle_alpha   90.00
_cell.angle_beta   90.00
_cell.angle_gamma   90.00
#
_symmetry.space_group_name_H-M   'P 1'
#
loop_
_entity.id
_entity.type
_entity.pdbx_description
1 polymer ?
#
loop_
_entity_poly.entity_id
_entity_poly.type
_entity_poly.pdbx_seq_one_letter_code
_entity_poly.pdbx_strand_id
1 'polypeptide(L)' 'MGTGLSVLFVLLAIAGAAVTFVTPGTETAAWGFAAAMIAGVLAVAASHLYQN' A
#
# COMPACT_ATOMS: atom_id res chain seq x y z
N MET A 1 -16.77 -6.22 8.18
CA MET A 1 -16.38 -5.28 7.10
C MET A 1 -14.86 -5.11 6.94
N GLY A 2 -14.01 -5.91 7.62
CA GLY A 2 -12.55 -5.71 7.60
C GLY A 2 -11.82 -6.19 6.34
N THR A 3 -12.28 -7.26 5.69
CA THR A 3 -11.58 -7.84 4.52
C THR A 3 -11.53 -6.90 3.32
N GLY A 4 -12.63 -6.18 3.04
CA GLY A 4 -12.68 -5.26 1.89
C GLY A 4 -11.68 -4.12 2.00
N LEU A 5 -11.54 -3.51 3.18
CA LEU A 5 -10.58 -2.43 3.44
C LEU A 5 -9.14 -2.91 3.35
N SER A 6 -8.79 -4.05 3.96
CA SER A 6 -7.45 -4.61 3.85
C SER A 6 -7.08 -4.94 2.40
N VAL A 7 -8.00 -5.52 1.62
CA VAL A 7 -7.75 -5.79 0.19
C VAL A 7 -7.51 -4.50 -0.59
N LEU A 8 -8.30 -3.45 -0.34
CA LEU A 8 -8.17 -2.16 -1.02
C LEU A 8 -6.80 -1.51 -0.76
N PHE A 9 -6.35 -1.51 0.51
CA PHE A 9 -5.04 -0.99 0.88
C PHE A 9 -3.88 -1.84 0.36
N VAL A 10 -4.03 -3.17 0.28
CA VAL A 10 -3.04 -4.04 -0.35
C VAL A 10 -2.91 -3.73 -1.85
N LEU A 11 -4.03 -3.54 -2.56
CA LEU A 11 -3.99 -3.16 -3.97
C LEU A 11 -3.31 -1.81 -4.19
N LEU A 12 -3.57 -0.84 -3.32
CA LEU A 12 -2.90 0.46 -3.35
C LEU A 12 -1.39 0.32 -3.07
N ALA A 13 -1.01 -0.56 -2.15
CA ALA A 13 0.40 -0.85 -1.86
C ALA A 13 1.12 -1.45 -3.07
N ILE A 14 0.47 -2.40 -3.75
CA ILE A 14 0.99 -3.01 -4.98
C ILE A 14 1.14 -1.96 -6.08
N ALA A 15 0.15 -1.07 -6.25
CA ALA A 15 0.21 0.01 -7.24
C ALA A 15 1.40 0.96 -6.97
N GLY A 16 1.60 1.39 -5.72
CA GLY A 16 2.74 2.22 -5.34
C GLY A 16 4.08 1.53 -5.60
N ALA A 17 4.19 0.25 -5.25
CA ALA A 17 5.38 -0.55 -5.54
C ALA A 17 5.63 -0.72 -7.04
N ALA A 18 4.58 -0.88 -7.84
CA ALA A 18 4.67 -0.95 -9.29
C ALA A 18 5.21 0.36 -9.89
N VAL A 19 4.77 1.53 -9.39
CA VAL A 19 5.33 2.82 -9.80
C VAL A 19 6.82 2.88 -9.51
N THR A 20 7.26 2.53 -8.30
CA THR A 20 8.68 2.46 -7.94
C THR A 20 9.47 1.54 -8.87
N PHE A 21 8.89 0.40 -9.23
CA PHE A 21 9.52 -0.59 -10.10
C PHE A 21 9.71 -0.08 -11.54
N VAL A 22 8.75 0.66 -12.10
CA VAL A 22 8.81 1.12 -13.49
C VAL A 22 9.51 2.48 -13.68
N THR A 23 9.71 3.28 -12.62
CA THR A 23 10.41 4.58 -12.68
C THR A 23 11.68 4.66 -11.81
N PRO A 24 12.62 3.70 -11.90
CA PRO A 24 13.76 3.63 -10.99
C PRO A 24 14.66 4.88 -11.06
N GLY A 25 15.18 5.29 -9.90
CA GLY A 25 16.11 6.43 -9.80
C GLY A 25 15.46 7.81 -9.93
N THR A 26 14.14 7.88 -10.04
CA THR A 26 13.39 9.14 -10.07
C THR A 26 12.77 9.48 -8.72
N GLU A 27 12.49 10.77 -8.49
CA GLU A 27 11.74 11.21 -7.31
C GLU A 27 10.38 10.52 -7.21
N THR A 28 9.70 10.31 -8.34
CA THR A 28 8.41 9.61 -8.41
C THR A 28 8.48 8.19 -7.84
N ALA A 29 9.58 7.47 -8.05
CA ALA A 29 9.76 6.14 -7.47
C ALA A 29 9.89 6.17 -5.94
N ALA A 30 10.54 7.20 -5.37
CA ALA A 30 10.65 7.36 -3.92
C ALA A 30 9.27 7.60 -3.29
N TRP A 31 8.45 8.45 -3.91
CA TRP A 31 7.07 8.69 -3.47
C TRP A 31 6.18 7.46 -3.66
N GLY A 32 6.34 6.70 -4.75
CA GLY A 32 5.64 5.43 -4.97
C GLY A 32 5.90 4.41 -3.85
N PHE A 33 7.14 4.32 -3.39
CA PHE A 33 7.53 3.42 -2.32
C PHE A 33 6.97 3.87 -0.96
N ALA A 34 7.05 5.18 -0.68
CA ALA A 34 6.47 5.75 0.54
C ALA A 34 4.96 5.51 0.61
N ALA A 35 4.24 5.74 -0.49
CA ALA A 35 2.80 5.46 -0.58
C ALA A 35 2.50 3.97 -0.38
N ALA A 36 3.34 3.08 -0.95
CA ALA A 36 3.19 1.64 -0.77
C ALA A 36 3.32 1.20 0.68
N MET A 37 4.31 1.74 1.41
CA MET A 37 4.50 1.45 2.84
C MET A 37 3.32 1.92 3.69
N ILE A 38 2.83 3.15 3.46
CA ILE A 38 1.66 3.69 4.18
C ILE A 38 0.43 2.82 3.95
N ALA A 39 0.16 2.46 2.69
CA ALA A 39 -0.95 1.60 2.34
C ALA A 39 -0.82 0.20 2.99
N GLY A 40 0.39 -0.38 3.00
CA GLY A 40 0.65 -1.64 3.70
C GLY A 40 0.35 -1.58 5.20
N VAL A 41 0.78 -0.52 5.89
CA VAL A 41 0.49 -0.31 7.32
C VAL A 41 -1.01 -0.16 7.57
N LEU A 42 -1.72 0.59 6.72
CA LEU A 42 -3.18 0.74 6.82
C LEU A 42 -3.92 -0.58 6.58
N ALA A 43 -3.42 -1.45 5.70
CA ALA A 43 -3.99 -2.77 5.48
C ALA A 43 -3.91 -3.65 6.73
N VAL A 44 -2.78 -3.62 7.43
CA VAL A 44 -2.55 -4.34 8.70
C VAL A 44 -3.40 -3.74 9.82
N ALA A 45 -3.43 -2.41 9.96
CA ALA A 45 -4.28 -1.75 10.93
C ALA A 45 -5.76 -2.10 10.71
N ALA A 46 -6.22 -2.11 9.46
CA ALA A 46 -7.59 -2.50 9.11
C ALA A 46 -7.89 -3.97 9.47
N SER A 47 -6.95 -4.89 9.28
CA SER A 47 -7.16 -6.29 9.64
C SER A 47 -7.25 -6.47 11.16
N HIS A 48 -6.43 -5.77 11.93
CA HIS A 48 -6.48 -5.85 13.39
C HIS A 48 -7.70 -5.17 14.01
N LEU A 49 -8.19 -4.08 13.40
CA LEU A 49 -9.33 -3.33 13.95
C LEU A 49 -10.70 -3.91 13.57
N TYR A 50 -10.80 -4.56 12.41
CA TYR A 50 -12.10 -4.95 11.84
C TYR A 50 -12.26 -6.46 11.58
N GLN A 51 -11.21 -7.25 11.80
CA GLN A 51 -11.21 -8.70 11.60
C GLN A 51 -10.77 -9.49 12.84
N ASN A 52 -10.33 -8.82 13.90
CA ASN A 52 -10.05 -9.41 15.21
C ASN A 52 -11.30 -9.40 16.09
#